data_AF-A0A9E7E869-F1
#
_entry.id   AF-A0A9E7E869-F1
#
_cell.length_a   1.000
_cell.length_b   1.000
_cell.length_c   1.000
_cell.angle_alpha   90.00
_cell.angle_beta   90.00
_cell.angle_gamma   90.00
#
_symmetry.space_group_name_H-M   'P 1'
#
loop_
_entity.id
_entity.type
_entity.pdbx_description
1 polymer ?
#
loop_
_entity_poly.entity_id
_entity_poly.type
_entity_poly.pdbx_seq_one_letter_code
_entity_poly.pdbx_strand_id
1 'polypeptide(L)'
;MGILETMVFWEGYVSDEVMGTFAPIVVYWLYAGFYQLLPRLDRYRLHTKKEEEQKNLVTLPTVVKGVLLQQVVQATIAQVLFVVTAKASLSGVPVQPSIPVQILQIFVAMLVLDTWQYFMHRYMHQNKFLYRHIHSQHHRLVVPYAVGALYNHPLEGFLLDTLGGAISFLISGMTPRTSVFFFCFAVMKTIDDHCGLWLPGNIFHIFFQNNTAYHDIHHQLQGSKYNYSQPFFSIWDRVLGTHMPYSLVARREGGLEARPLKD
;
A
#
# COMPACT_ATOMS: atom_id res chain seq x y z
N MET A 1 32.65 15.25 19.18
CA MET A 1 31.31 15.72 18.77
C MET A 1 30.48 14.47 18.57
N GLY A 2 29.68 14.10 19.57
CA GLY A 2 28.91 12.86 19.54
C GLY A 2 27.94 12.91 18.36
N ILE A 3 28.01 11.91 17.48
CA ILE A 3 26.97 11.66 16.50
C ILE A 3 25.71 11.48 17.34
N LEU A 4 24.70 12.36 17.15
CA LEU A 4 23.37 12.10 17.67
C LEU A 4 22.92 10.79 17.02
N GLU A 5 23.12 9.66 17.69
CA GLU A 5 22.42 8.45 17.35
C GLU A 5 20.94 8.79 17.45
N THR A 6 20.23 8.65 16.34
CA THR A 6 18.79 8.90 16.29
C THR A 6 18.13 7.85 17.16
N MET A 7 17.93 8.18 18.44
CA MET A 7 17.32 7.27 19.40
C MET A 7 15.88 6.99 18.98
N VAL A 8 15.56 5.71 18.88
CA VAL A 8 14.20 5.23 18.58
C VAL A 8 13.56 4.69 19.85
N PHE A 9 12.24 4.82 20.00
CA PHE A 9 11.57 4.50 21.26
C PHE A 9 11.63 2.99 21.63
N TRP A 10 12.01 2.13 20.69
CA TRP A 10 12.17 0.68 20.90
C TRP A 10 13.63 0.26 21.16
N GLU A 11 14.55 1.21 21.18
CA GLU A 11 15.96 0.95 21.43
C GLU A 11 16.16 0.35 22.83
N GLY A 12 16.96 -0.72 22.92
CA GLY A 12 17.16 -1.48 24.16
C GLY A 12 16.02 -2.46 24.52
N TYR A 13 14.88 -2.42 23.83
CA TYR A 13 13.76 -3.34 24.05
C TYR A 13 13.64 -4.40 22.96
N VAL A 14 13.75 -4.01 21.69
CA VAL A 14 13.54 -4.87 20.52
C VAL A 14 14.53 -4.49 19.42
N SER A 15 14.99 -5.46 18.61
CA SER A 15 15.91 -5.17 17.50
C SER A 15 15.21 -4.46 16.34
N ASP A 16 15.98 -3.75 15.52
CA ASP A 16 15.47 -3.03 14.36
C ASP A 16 14.87 -3.97 13.30
N GLU A 17 15.37 -5.20 13.17
CA GLU A 17 14.83 -6.25 12.29
C GLU A 17 13.48 -6.76 12.77
N VAL A 18 13.33 -6.99 14.08
CA VAL A 18 12.05 -7.41 14.66
C VAL A 18 11.04 -6.27 14.51
N MET A 19 11.44 -5.03 14.78
CA MET A 19 10.58 -3.87 14.56
C MET A 19 10.21 -3.70 13.08
N GLY A 20 11.18 -3.86 12.17
CA GLY A 20 10.96 -3.79 10.72
C GLY A 20 10.01 -4.86 10.20
N THR A 21 9.95 -6.00 10.88
CA THR A 21 9.04 -7.11 10.56
C THR A 21 7.61 -6.83 11.04
N PHE A 22 7.45 -6.40 12.29
CA PHE A 22 6.13 -6.39 12.95
C PHE A 22 5.47 -5.00 13.03
N ALA A 23 6.24 -3.91 13.02
CA ALA A 23 5.65 -2.57 13.09
C ALA A 23 4.68 -2.27 11.93
N PRO A 24 4.99 -2.59 10.66
CA PRO A 24 4.05 -2.34 9.56
C PRO A 24 2.75 -3.13 9.71
N ILE A 25 2.80 -4.34 10.27
CA ILE A 25 1.63 -5.17 10.56
C ILE A 25 0.76 -4.53 11.66
N VAL A 26 1.39 -4.07 12.74
CA VAL A 26 0.68 -3.38 13.82
C VAL A 26 0.04 -2.09 13.30
N VAL A 27 0.80 -1.28 12.56
CA VAL A 27 0.32 -0.05 11.93
C VAL A 27 -0.83 -0.34 10.97
N TYR A 28 -0.76 -1.42 10.19
CA TYR A 28 -1.85 -1.84 9.30
C TYR A 28 -3.18 -1.95 10.06
N TRP A 29 -3.19 -2.74 11.14
CA TRP A 29 -4.42 -3.01 11.89
C TRP A 29 -4.90 -1.81 12.69
N LEU A 30 -3.99 -1.01 13.26
CA LEU A 30 -4.35 0.23 13.95
C LEU A 30 -4.96 1.25 12.98
N TYR A 31 -4.33 1.46 11.83
CA TYR A 31 -4.77 2.46 10.86
C TYR A 31 -6.04 2.02 10.12
N ALA A 32 -6.10 0.79 9.59
CA ALA A 32 -7.31 0.28 8.97
C ALA A 32 -8.47 0.13 9.97
N GLY A 33 -8.17 -0.28 11.20
CA GLY A 33 -9.14 -0.35 12.30
C GLY A 33 -9.69 1.03 12.67
N PHE A 34 -8.85 2.08 12.68
CA PHE A 34 -9.30 3.46 12.87
C PHE A 34 -10.36 3.86 11.81
N TYR A 35 -10.13 3.58 10.52
CA TYR A 35 -11.12 3.83 9.48
C TYR A 35 -12.45 3.08 9.71
N GLN A 36 -12.39 1.86 10.26
CA GLN A 36 -13.57 1.08 10.60
C GLN A 36 -14.37 1.68 11.78
N LEU A 37 -13.67 2.33 12.71
CA LEU A 37 -14.24 2.95 13.91
C LEU A 37 -14.72 4.40 13.68
N LEU A 38 -14.38 5.02 12.55
CA LEU A 38 -14.87 6.34 12.20
C LEU A 38 -16.41 6.38 12.23
N PRO A 39 -17.01 7.52 12.64
CA PRO A 39 -18.46 7.68 12.61
C PRO A 39 -19.00 7.58 11.18
N ARG A 40 -20.32 7.65 11.01
CA ARG A 40 -20.94 7.66 9.68
C ARG A 40 -20.55 8.93 8.91
N LEU A 41 -19.50 8.81 8.13
CA LEU A 41 -18.95 9.85 7.25
C LEU A 41 -19.52 9.72 5.83
N ASP A 42 -20.82 9.45 5.71
CA ASP A 42 -21.47 9.10 4.44
C ASP A 42 -21.30 10.20 3.37
N ARG A 43 -21.18 11.47 3.78
CA ARG A 43 -20.93 12.61 2.88
C ARG A 43 -19.57 12.57 2.18
N TYR A 44 -18.59 11.85 2.73
CA TYR A 44 -17.24 11.75 2.21
C TYR A 44 -16.96 10.41 1.52
N ARG A 45 -17.92 9.48 1.55
CA ARG A 45 -17.75 8.15 0.95
C ARG A 45 -17.87 8.20 -0.57
N LEU A 46 -17.00 7.47 -1.26
CA LEU A 46 -17.10 7.24 -2.70
C LEU A 46 -18.19 6.24 -3.08
N HIS A 47 -18.54 5.33 -2.15
CA HIS A 47 -19.66 4.40 -2.25
C HIS A 47 -20.41 4.32 -0.93
N THR A 48 -21.74 4.19 -1.00
CA THR A 48 -22.57 3.99 0.19
C THR A 48 -22.22 2.67 0.87
N LYS A 49 -22.46 2.57 2.19
CA LYS A 49 -22.28 1.28 2.90
C LYS A 49 -23.13 0.15 2.31
N LYS A 50 -24.33 0.48 1.82
CA LYS A 50 -25.19 -0.48 1.12
C LYS A 50 -24.53 -1.01 -0.15
N GLU A 51 -23.88 -0.15 -0.94
CA GLU A 51 -23.12 -0.60 -2.12
C GLU A 51 -21.92 -1.45 -1.73
N GLU A 52 -21.20 -1.08 -0.67
CA GLU A 52 -20.08 -1.88 -0.14
C GLU A 52 -20.55 -3.30 0.24
N GLU A 53 -21.67 -3.41 0.97
CA GLU A 53 -22.25 -4.69 1.40
C GLU A 53 -22.83 -5.53 0.24
N GLN A 54 -23.40 -4.87 -0.78
CA GLN A 54 -24.09 -5.55 -1.89
C GLN A 54 -23.18 -5.89 -3.07
N LYS A 55 -22.17 -5.07 -3.34
CA LYS A 55 -21.29 -5.25 -4.52
C LYS A 55 -20.05 -6.08 -4.21
N ASN A 56 -19.56 -6.07 -2.97
CA ASN A 56 -18.41 -6.89 -2.60
C ASN A 56 -18.80 -8.38 -2.56
N LEU A 57 -17.96 -9.21 -3.19
CA LEU A 57 -18.24 -10.64 -3.38
C LEU A 57 -17.68 -11.51 -2.24
N VAL A 58 -17.07 -10.91 -1.23
CA VAL A 58 -16.44 -11.58 -0.09
C VAL A 58 -16.77 -10.87 1.21
N THR A 59 -16.90 -11.64 2.28
CA THR A 59 -17.21 -11.11 3.61
C THR A 59 -15.96 -10.58 4.31
N LEU A 60 -16.13 -9.65 5.25
CA LEU A 60 -15.04 -9.10 6.05
C LEU A 60 -14.18 -10.17 6.76
N PRO A 61 -14.74 -11.25 7.37
CA PRO A 61 -13.92 -12.30 7.97
C PRO A 61 -13.03 -13.03 6.96
N THR A 62 -13.50 -13.24 5.73
CA THR A 62 -12.69 -13.84 4.65
C THR A 62 -11.54 -12.91 4.27
N VAL A 63 -11.82 -11.61 4.21
CA VAL A 63 -10.82 -10.57 3.92
C VAL A 63 -9.76 -10.52 5.00
N VAL A 64 -10.16 -10.48 6.28
CA VAL A 64 -9.24 -10.50 7.43
C VAL A 64 -8.35 -11.74 7.40
N LYS A 65 -8.90 -12.94 7.14
CA LYS A 65 -8.10 -14.17 7.01
C LYS A 65 -7.08 -14.10 5.88
N GLY A 66 -7.48 -13.55 4.73
CA GLY A 66 -6.57 -13.35 3.59
C GLY A 66 -5.42 -12.40 3.91
N VAL A 67 -5.72 -11.26 4.54
CA VAL A 67 -4.71 -10.28 4.96
C VAL A 67 -3.75 -10.88 6.00
N LEU A 68 -4.25 -11.61 6.99
CA LEU A 68 -3.40 -12.26 7.99
C LEU A 68 -2.47 -13.31 7.35
N LEU A 69 -2.97 -14.10 6.39
CA LEU A 69 -2.14 -15.04 5.64
C LEU A 69 -1.03 -14.32 4.87
N GLN A 70 -1.36 -13.22 4.20
CA GLN A 70 -0.41 -12.37 3.47
C GLN A 70 0.65 -11.78 4.41
N GLN A 71 0.26 -11.29 5.58
CA GLN A 71 1.17 -10.76 6.60
C GLN A 71 2.10 -11.83 7.19
N VAL A 72 1.67 -13.08 7.32
CA VAL A 72 2.54 -14.20 7.73
C VAL A 72 3.64 -14.43 6.68
N VAL A 73 3.28 -14.39 5.39
CA VAL A 73 4.26 -14.50 4.30
C VAL A 73 5.24 -13.33 4.34
N GLN A 74 4.74 -12.09 4.45
CA GLN A 74 5.57 -10.89 4.55
C GLN A 74 6.54 -10.96 5.74
N ALA A 75 6.05 -11.31 6.93
CA ALA A 75 6.88 -11.41 8.13
C ALA A 75 7.95 -12.51 8.02
N THR A 76 7.62 -13.63 7.37
CA THR A 76 8.58 -14.72 7.13
C THR A 76 9.69 -14.27 6.18
N ILE A 77 9.33 -13.65 5.05
CA ILE A 77 10.30 -13.17 4.06
C ILE A 77 11.15 -12.02 4.62
N ALA A 78 10.56 -11.08 5.37
CA ALA A 78 11.29 -10.00 6.02
C ALA A 78 12.37 -10.54 6.97
N GLN A 79 12.04 -11.51 7.82
CA GLN A 79 13.02 -12.14 8.71
C GLN A 79 14.14 -12.86 7.94
N VAL A 80 13.80 -13.62 6.89
CA VAL A 80 14.81 -14.26 6.04
C VAL A 80 15.73 -13.20 5.41
N LEU A 81 15.16 -12.12 4.87
CA LEU A 81 15.89 -11.02 4.25
C LEU A 81 16.84 -10.36 5.25
N PHE A 82 16.38 -10.06 6.47
CA PHE A 82 17.21 -9.47 7.52
C PHE A 82 18.33 -10.41 7.96
N VAL A 83 18.07 -11.71 8.12
CA VAL A 83 19.14 -12.68 8.45
C VAL A 83 20.20 -12.75 7.35
N VAL A 84 19.79 -12.78 6.08
CA VAL A 84 20.72 -12.84 4.94
C VAL A 84 21.55 -11.57 4.83
N THR A 85 20.94 -10.40 4.97
CA THR A 85 21.62 -9.11 4.87
C THR A 85 22.52 -8.82 6.07
N ALA A 86 22.12 -9.24 7.27
CA ALA A 86 22.98 -9.19 8.46
C ALA A 86 24.23 -10.05 8.30
N LYS A 87 24.12 -11.27 7.76
CA LYS A 87 25.26 -12.15 7.48
C LYS A 87 26.19 -11.62 6.39
N ALA A 88 25.64 -10.94 5.38
CA ALA A 88 26.40 -10.35 4.29
C ALA A 88 27.17 -9.08 4.72
N SER A 89 26.79 -8.46 5.83
CA SER A 89 27.44 -7.25 6.35
C SER A 89 28.75 -7.60 7.04
N LEU A 90 29.84 -7.55 6.28
CA LEU A 90 31.21 -7.94 6.69
C LEU A 90 31.83 -7.08 7.81
N SER A 91 31.26 -5.92 8.13
CA SER A 91 31.94 -4.88 8.93
C SER A 91 31.63 -4.88 10.43
N GLY A 92 30.61 -5.60 10.90
CA GLY A 92 30.18 -5.53 12.30
C GLY A 92 29.58 -4.15 12.66
N VAL A 93 28.39 -4.17 13.26
CA VAL A 93 27.57 -2.99 13.64
C VAL A 93 27.11 -2.14 12.43
N PRO A 94 25.84 -2.27 12.02
CA PRO A 94 25.23 -1.36 11.04
C PRO A 94 25.24 0.07 11.61
N VAL A 95 26.02 0.96 11.00
CA VAL A 95 25.99 2.39 11.35
C VAL A 95 24.76 3.01 10.70
N GLN A 96 23.93 3.68 11.49
CA GLN A 96 22.78 4.38 10.95
C GLN A 96 23.19 5.56 10.06
N PRO A 97 22.69 5.68 8.82
CA PRO A 97 22.97 6.83 7.98
C PRO A 97 22.42 8.12 8.58
N SER A 98 22.95 9.25 8.14
CA SER A 98 22.40 10.56 8.52
C SER A 98 20.96 10.73 8.00
N ILE A 99 20.17 11.59 8.65
CA ILE A 99 18.77 11.85 8.27
C ILE A 99 18.59 12.19 6.77
N PRO A 100 19.43 13.04 6.14
CA PRO A 100 19.30 13.31 4.71
C PRO A 100 19.50 12.06 3.84
N VAL A 101 20.40 11.15 4.24
CA VAL A 101 20.61 9.89 3.54
C VAL A 101 19.39 8.99 3.72
N GLN A 102 18.85 8.87 4.93
CA GLN A 102 17.62 8.09 5.17
C GLN A 102 16.43 8.61 4.34
N ILE A 103 16.25 9.94 4.23
CA ILE A 103 15.22 10.56 3.38
C ILE A 103 15.42 10.18 1.91
N LEU A 104 16.67 10.25 1.41
CA LEU A 104 16.98 9.83 0.04
C LEU A 104 16.70 8.34 -0.17
N GLN A 105 17.07 7.49 0.78
CA GLN A 105 16.82 6.04 0.73
C GLN A 105 15.31 5.74 0.68
N ILE A 106 14.52 6.41 1.51
CA ILE A 106 13.05 6.32 1.49
C ILE A 106 12.52 6.74 0.12
N PHE A 107 12.96 7.88 -0.41
CA PHE A 107 12.50 8.36 -1.72
C PHE A 107 12.86 7.39 -2.85
N VAL A 108 14.08 6.86 -2.87
CA VAL A 108 14.49 5.80 -3.82
C VAL A 108 13.61 4.57 -3.68
N ALA A 109 13.34 4.13 -2.45
CA ALA A 109 12.48 2.97 -2.20
C ALA A 109 11.04 3.20 -2.69
N MET A 110 10.49 4.41 -2.55
CA MET A 110 9.18 4.75 -3.11
C MET A 110 9.16 4.60 -4.63
N LEU A 111 10.19 5.12 -5.33
CA LEU A 111 10.28 5.01 -6.78
C LEU A 111 10.45 3.56 -7.26
N VAL A 112 11.25 2.76 -6.55
CA VAL A 112 11.45 1.33 -6.85
C VAL A 112 10.15 0.56 -6.63
N LEU A 113 9.47 0.78 -5.50
CA LEU A 113 8.22 0.11 -5.18
C LEU A 113 7.13 0.44 -6.21
N ASP A 114 6.94 1.73 -6.51
CA ASP A 114 5.97 2.18 -7.53
C ASP A 114 6.25 1.56 -8.89
N THR A 115 7.53 1.50 -9.28
CA THR A 115 7.94 0.89 -10.55
C THR A 115 7.60 -0.59 -10.58
N TRP A 116 8.01 -1.32 -9.55
CA TRP A 116 7.74 -2.76 -9.46
C TRP A 116 6.25 -3.05 -9.48
N GLN A 117 5.48 -2.38 -8.62
CA GLN A 117 4.05 -2.62 -8.48
C GLN A 117 3.29 -2.20 -9.74
N TYR A 118 3.61 -1.07 -10.37
CA TYR A 118 2.97 -0.67 -11.62
C TYR A 118 3.09 -1.74 -12.70
N PHE A 119 4.31 -2.21 -12.99
CA PHE A 119 4.53 -3.15 -14.08
C PHE A 119 3.92 -4.51 -13.78
N MET A 120 4.02 -4.99 -12.55
CA MET A 120 3.44 -6.26 -12.15
C MET A 120 1.90 -6.20 -12.16
N HIS A 121 1.32 -5.12 -11.64
CA HIS A 121 -0.12 -4.91 -11.60
C HIS A 121 -0.71 -4.82 -13.02
N ARG A 122 -0.10 -4.00 -13.89
CA ARG A 122 -0.48 -3.91 -15.31
C ARG A 122 -0.35 -5.27 -16.01
N TYR A 123 0.74 -6.00 -15.76
CA TYR A 123 0.95 -7.32 -16.35
C TYR A 123 -0.14 -8.32 -15.94
N MET A 124 -0.53 -8.33 -14.66
CA MET A 124 -1.61 -9.19 -14.17
C MET A 124 -2.97 -8.85 -14.79
N HIS A 125 -3.24 -7.58 -15.11
CA HIS A 125 -4.43 -7.19 -15.85
C HIS A 125 -4.39 -7.57 -17.33
N GLN A 126 -3.24 -7.43 -17.98
CA GLN A 126 -3.10 -7.71 -19.42
C GLN A 126 -3.07 -9.21 -19.71
N ASN A 127 -2.49 -10.00 -18.80
CA ASN A 127 -2.45 -11.45 -18.93
C ASN A 127 -3.77 -12.08 -18.45
N LYS A 128 -4.56 -12.62 -19.40
CA LYS A 128 -5.87 -13.23 -19.12
C LYS A 128 -5.83 -14.34 -18.05
N PHE A 129 -4.75 -15.13 -18.01
CA PHE A 129 -4.61 -16.20 -17.02
C PHE A 129 -4.39 -15.62 -15.62
N LEU A 130 -3.45 -14.69 -15.48
CA LEU A 130 -3.15 -14.04 -14.20
C LEU A 130 -4.35 -13.22 -13.72
N TYR A 131 -5.02 -12.47 -14.59
CA TYR A 131 -6.24 -11.76 -14.24
C TYR A 131 -7.28 -12.73 -13.70
N ARG A 132 -7.64 -13.76 -14.48
CA ARG A 132 -8.77 -14.64 -14.14
C ARG A 132 -8.55 -15.44 -12.85
N HIS A 133 -7.33 -15.91 -12.58
CA HIS A 133 -7.08 -16.87 -11.49
C HIS A 133 -6.37 -16.26 -10.28
N ILE A 134 -5.74 -15.10 -10.43
CA ILE A 134 -4.93 -14.48 -9.37
C ILE A 134 -5.54 -13.12 -9.04
N HIS A 135 -5.42 -12.15 -9.94
CA HIS A 135 -5.77 -10.76 -9.65
C HIS A 135 -7.27 -10.50 -9.51
N SER A 136 -8.11 -11.34 -10.11
CA SER A 136 -9.57 -11.28 -9.91
C SER A 136 -9.99 -11.48 -8.46
N GLN A 137 -9.17 -12.11 -7.61
CA GLN A 137 -9.45 -12.22 -6.18
C GLN A 137 -9.46 -10.86 -5.50
N HIS A 138 -8.49 -10.00 -5.81
CA HIS A 138 -8.45 -8.63 -5.32
C HIS A 138 -9.68 -7.84 -5.78
N HIS A 139 -10.02 -7.95 -7.07
CA HIS A 139 -11.23 -7.35 -7.66
C HIS A 139 -12.57 -7.95 -7.20
N ARG A 140 -12.58 -8.95 -6.30
CA ARG A 140 -13.81 -9.33 -5.57
C ARG A 140 -14.25 -8.24 -4.59
N LEU A 141 -13.33 -7.36 -4.19
CA LEU A 141 -13.62 -6.11 -3.54
C LEU A 141 -13.92 -5.04 -4.60
N VAL A 142 -15.14 -5.06 -5.10
CA VAL A 142 -15.64 -4.10 -6.10
C VAL A 142 -15.69 -2.69 -5.55
N VAL A 143 -15.99 -2.56 -4.25
CA VAL A 143 -15.92 -1.30 -3.49
C VAL A 143 -14.77 -1.43 -2.52
N PRO A 144 -13.60 -0.82 -2.81
CA PRO A 144 -12.44 -0.83 -1.91
C PRO A 144 -12.79 -0.22 -0.55
N TYR A 145 -12.21 -0.81 0.50
CA TYR A 145 -12.25 -0.27 1.87
C TYR A 145 -10.94 -0.59 2.61
N ALA A 146 -10.66 0.17 3.68
CA ALA A 146 -9.37 0.21 4.37
C ALA A 146 -8.82 -1.17 4.79
N VAL A 147 -9.64 -2.02 5.41
CA VAL A 147 -9.20 -3.36 5.87
C VAL A 147 -8.92 -4.31 4.70
N GLY A 148 -9.50 -4.06 3.53
CA GLY A 148 -9.30 -4.86 2.31
C GLY A 148 -8.03 -4.50 1.52
N ALA A 149 -7.24 -3.51 1.96
CA ALA A 149 -6.11 -2.97 1.22
C ALA A 149 -5.03 -4.01 0.85
N LEU A 150 -4.86 -5.06 1.65
CA LEU A 150 -3.95 -6.19 1.36
C LEU A 150 -4.69 -7.51 1.07
N TYR A 151 -5.97 -7.43 0.71
CA TYR A 151 -6.72 -8.63 0.30
C TYR A 151 -6.46 -8.93 -1.17
N ASN A 152 -5.54 -9.84 -1.41
CA ASN A 152 -5.17 -10.35 -2.72
C ASN A 152 -4.92 -11.86 -2.68
N HIS A 153 -4.73 -12.47 -3.85
CA HIS A 153 -4.34 -13.88 -3.92
C HIS A 153 -2.93 -14.05 -3.32
N PRO A 154 -2.60 -15.13 -2.57
CA PRO A 154 -1.28 -15.24 -1.91
C PRO A 154 -0.08 -15.09 -2.85
N LEU A 155 -0.19 -15.62 -4.08
CA LEU A 155 0.84 -15.43 -5.11
C LEU A 155 0.92 -13.98 -5.62
N GLU A 156 -0.21 -13.28 -5.70
CA GLU A 156 -0.23 -11.86 -6.05
C GLU A 156 0.47 -11.05 -4.97
N GLY A 157 0.04 -11.23 -3.74
CA GLY A 157 0.63 -10.52 -2.62
C GLY A 157 2.11 -10.84 -2.44
N PHE A 158 2.55 -12.07 -2.70
CA PHE A 158 3.98 -12.38 -2.72
C PHE A 158 4.72 -11.61 -3.83
N LEU A 159 4.21 -11.63 -5.07
CA LEU A 159 4.89 -11.02 -6.22
C LEU A 159 4.84 -9.50 -6.22
N LEU A 160 3.71 -8.88 -5.89
CA LEU A 160 3.54 -7.42 -5.89
C LEU A 160 4.08 -6.79 -4.62
N ASP A 161 3.62 -7.26 -3.45
CA ASP A 161 3.88 -6.58 -2.18
C ASP A 161 5.21 -7.03 -1.58
N THR A 162 5.36 -8.32 -1.32
CA THR A 162 6.50 -8.85 -0.57
C THR A 162 7.80 -8.74 -1.35
N LEU A 163 7.80 -9.19 -2.62
CA LEU A 163 8.97 -9.10 -3.48
C LEU A 163 9.29 -7.66 -3.88
N GLY A 164 8.28 -6.83 -4.16
CA GLY A 164 8.45 -5.41 -4.43
C GLY A 164 9.07 -4.66 -3.24
N GLY A 165 8.58 -4.94 -2.02
CA GLY A 165 9.13 -4.41 -0.79
C GLY A 165 10.58 -4.85 -0.55
N ALA A 166 10.89 -6.13 -0.74
CA ALA A 166 12.26 -6.64 -0.60
C ALA A 166 13.24 -6.00 -1.60
N ILE A 167 12.83 -5.85 -2.86
CA ILE A 167 13.63 -5.18 -3.89
C ILE A 167 13.85 -3.70 -3.52
N SER A 168 12.81 -3.02 -3.03
CA SER A 168 12.90 -1.61 -2.60
C SER A 168 13.85 -1.44 -1.42
N PHE A 169 13.79 -2.35 -0.44
CA PHE A 169 14.72 -2.39 0.70
C PHE A 169 16.18 -2.56 0.23
N LEU A 170 16.42 -3.54 -0.64
CA LEU A 170 17.78 -3.85 -1.12
C LEU A 170 18.36 -2.73 -1.99
N ILE A 171 17.59 -2.20 -2.95
CA ILE A 171 18.09 -1.19 -3.90
C ILE A 171 18.32 0.16 -3.22
N SER A 172 17.46 0.55 -2.26
CA SER A 172 17.67 1.78 -1.51
C SER A 172 18.88 1.71 -0.56
N GLY A 173 19.34 0.50 -0.23
CA GLY A 173 20.41 0.29 0.74
C GLY A 173 20.06 0.77 2.15
N MET A 174 18.76 0.86 2.46
CA MET A 174 18.29 1.33 3.77
C MET A 174 18.61 0.33 4.87
N THR A 175 18.78 0.82 6.09
CA THR A 175 18.95 -0.05 7.27
C THR A 175 17.62 -0.65 7.72
N PRO A 176 17.61 -1.73 8.52
CA PRO A 176 16.38 -2.26 9.11
C PRO A 176 15.57 -1.18 9.86
N ARG A 177 16.22 -0.29 10.63
CA ARG A 177 15.52 0.81 11.33
C ARG A 177 14.95 1.86 10.37
N THR A 178 15.64 2.19 9.27
CA THR A 178 15.04 3.07 8.24
C THR A 178 13.83 2.39 7.59
N SER A 179 13.89 1.07 7.39
CA SER A 179 12.79 0.32 6.78
C SER A 179 11.53 0.26 7.64
N VAL A 180 11.65 0.37 8.98
CA VAL A 180 10.49 0.51 9.87
C VAL A 180 9.63 1.70 9.42
N PHE A 181 10.25 2.86 9.26
CA PHE A 181 9.55 4.08 8.86
C PHE A 181 8.98 3.97 7.45
N PHE A 182 9.79 3.46 6.51
CA PHE A 182 9.36 3.29 5.12
C PHE A 182 8.14 2.36 5.00
N PHE A 183 8.18 1.17 5.58
CA PHE A 183 7.11 0.19 5.42
C PHE A 183 5.86 0.56 6.22
N CYS A 184 5.99 1.19 7.39
CA CYS A 184 4.83 1.76 8.09
C CYS A 184 4.14 2.85 7.25
N PHE A 185 4.94 3.74 6.63
CA PHE A 185 4.42 4.77 5.74
C PHE A 185 3.76 4.19 4.48
N ALA A 186 4.41 3.22 3.83
CA ALA A 186 3.87 2.54 2.66
C ALA A 186 2.52 1.86 2.97
N VAL A 187 2.43 1.15 4.11
CA VAL A 187 1.18 0.52 4.56
C VAL A 187 0.07 1.55 4.80
N MET A 188 0.37 2.66 5.50
CA MET A 188 -0.62 3.72 5.70
C MET A 188 -1.10 4.29 4.37
N LYS A 189 -0.18 4.48 3.40
CA LYS A 189 -0.53 4.98 2.07
C LYS A 189 -1.41 4.00 1.30
N THR A 190 -1.07 2.71 1.29
CA THR A 190 -1.89 1.67 0.66
C THR A 190 -3.29 1.63 1.29
N ILE A 191 -3.42 1.71 2.62
CA ILE A 191 -4.72 1.76 3.28
C ILE A 191 -5.52 3.01 2.86
N ASP A 192 -4.87 4.17 2.78
CA ASP A 192 -5.49 5.41 2.35
C ASP A 192 -6.04 5.31 0.91
N ASP A 193 -5.28 4.70 0.01
CA ASP A 193 -5.70 4.46 -1.39
C ASP A 193 -6.92 3.55 -1.50
N HIS A 194 -7.15 2.69 -0.52
CA HIS A 194 -8.28 1.77 -0.51
C HIS A 194 -9.41 2.23 0.40
N CYS A 195 -9.26 3.31 1.18
CA CYS A 195 -10.16 3.56 2.30
C CYS A 195 -11.61 3.91 1.90
N GLY A 196 -11.84 4.32 0.66
CA GLY A 196 -13.15 4.69 0.12
C GLY A 196 -13.68 6.03 0.66
N LEU A 197 -12.84 6.80 1.36
CA LEU A 197 -13.20 8.08 1.99
C LEU A 197 -12.38 9.24 1.46
N TRP A 198 -13.06 10.22 0.89
CA TRP A 198 -12.47 11.50 0.52
C TRP A 198 -12.56 12.51 1.69
N LEU A 199 -11.65 12.37 2.65
CA LEU A 199 -11.65 13.21 3.85
C LEU A 199 -11.04 14.61 3.58
N PRO A 200 -11.67 15.69 4.06
CA PRO A 200 -11.12 17.03 3.94
C PRO A 200 -9.83 17.15 4.76
N GLY A 201 -8.78 17.72 4.16
CA GLY A 201 -7.49 17.89 4.83
C GLY A 201 -6.65 16.62 4.90
N ASN A 202 -7.00 15.55 4.18
CA ASN A 202 -6.16 14.36 4.08
C ASN A 202 -4.78 14.73 3.51
N ILE A 203 -3.75 14.62 4.34
CA ILE A 203 -2.37 14.99 4.00
C ILE A 203 -1.83 14.19 2.82
N PHE A 204 -2.20 12.91 2.69
CA PHE A 204 -1.72 12.08 1.59
C PHE A 204 -2.26 12.58 0.25
N HIS A 205 -3.51 13.02 0.19
CA HIS A 205 -4.09 13.58 -1.04
C HIS A 205 -3.45 14.91 -1.46
N ILE A 206 -2.76 15.61 -0.55
CA ILE A 206 -2.02 16.86 -0.86
C ILE A 206 -0.70 16.52 -1.56
N PHE A 207 0.01 15.50 -1.08
CA PHE A 207 1.34 15.15 -1.58
C PHE A 207 1.33 14.10 -2.71
N PHE A 208 0.29 13.26 -2.76
CA PHE A 208 0.20 12.12 -3.65
C PHE A 208 -1.08 12.17 -4.48
N GLN A 209 -0.89 12.04 -5.80
CA GLN A 209 -2.00 12.00 -6.76
C GLN A 209 -2.62 10.61 -6.87
N ASN A 210 -1.86 9.57 -6.49
CA ASN A 210 -2.44 8.29 -6.18
C ASN A 210 -3.17 8.42 -4.85
N ASN A 211 -4.48 8.16 -4.84
CA ASN A 211 -5.36 8.36 -3.70
C ASN A 211 -6.61 7.48 -3.86
N THR A 212 -7.53 7.55 -2.90
CA THR A 212 -8.72 6.71 -2.91
C THR A 212 -9.60 6.85 -4.14
N ALA A 213 -9.73 8.04 -4.73
CA ALA A 213 -10.56 8.22 -5.92
C ALA A 213 -9.83 7.71 -7.18
N TYR A 214 -8.52 7.90 -7.27
CA TYR A 214 -7.70 7.35 -8.35
C TYR A 214 -7.80 5.82 -8.42
N HIS A 215 -7.69 5.16 -7.27
CA HIS A 215 -7.77 3.71 -7.16
C HIS A 215 -9.21 3.19 -7.26
N ASP A 216 -10.21 3.94 -6.77
CA ASP A 216 -11.63 3.61 -7.01
C ASP A 216 -11.95 3.51 -8.51
N ILE A 217 -11.47 4.48 -9.32
CA ILE A 217 -11.66 4.44 -10.77
C ILE A 217 -11.14 3.13 -11.35
N HIS A 218 -9.99 2.64 -10.88
CA HIS A 218 -9.41 1.37 -11.34
C HIS A 218 -10.32 0.16 -11.05
N HIS A 219 -10.94 0.11 -9.86
CA HIS A 219 -11.88 -0.94 -9.46
C HIS A 219 -13.23 -0.88 -10.19
N GLN A 220 -13.57 0.26 -10.81
CA GLN A 220 -14.76 0.33 -11.65
C GLN A 220 -14.61 -0.56 -12.89
N LEU A 221 -15.72 -1.12 -13.38
CA LEU A 221 -15.74 -2.01 -14.54
C LEU A 221 -15.01 -1.44 -15.78
N GLN A 222 -15.17 -0.13 -16.02
CA GLN A 222 -14.55 0.59 -17.13
C GLN A 222 -13.08 0.98 -16.88
N GLY A 223 -12.62 0.95 -15.63
CA GLY A 223 -11.29 1.40 -15.21
C GLY A 223 -10.23 0.32 -15.10
N SER A 224 -10.59 -0.97 -15.24
CA SER A 224 -9.65 -2.10 -15.24
C SER A 224 -8.49 -2.03 -16.27
N LYS A 225 -8.54 -1.07 -17.20
CA LYS A 225 -7.51 -0.78 -18.20
C LYS A 225 -6.57 0.38 -17.84
N TYR A 226 -6.78 1.01 -16.68
CA TYR A 226 -6.18 2.28 -16.31
C TYR A 226 -5.78 2.31 -14.83
N ASN A 227 -4.99 3.31 -14.45
CA ASN A 227 -4.64 3.65 -13.07
C ASN A 227 -3.99 2.49 -12.28
N TYR A 228 -2.96 1.87 -12.87
CA TYR A 228 -2.27 0.71 -12.28
C TYR A 228 -1.26 1.05 -11.19
N SER A 229 -0.77 2.28 -11.14
CA SER A 229 0.28 2.71 -10.21
C SER A 229 -0.21 2.58 -8.78
N GLN A 230 0.69 2.17 -7.90
CA GLN A 230 0.51 2.08 -6.45
C GLN A 230 1.88 1.95 -5.77
N PRO A 231 2.06 2.43 -4.54
CA PRO A 231 1.09 3.20 -3.76
C PRO A 231 1.28 4.74 -3.83
N PHE A 232 2.40 5.27 -4.34
CA PHE A 232 2.71 6.70 -4.12
C PHE A 232 2.37 7.62 -5.29
N PHE A 233 2.97 7.38 -6.45
CA PHE A 233 2.92 8.27 -7.59
C PHE A 233 2.22 7.61 -8.78
N SER A 234 1.59 8.41 -9.64
CA SER A 234 0.99 7.95 -10.90
C SER A 234 1.88 8.20 -12.12
N ILE A 235 3.20 8.18 -11.92
CA ILE A 235 4.20 8.49 -12.95
C ILE A 235 4.05 7.56 -14.15
N TRP A 236 4.04 6.25 -13.90
CA TRP A 236 4.02 5.24 -14.97
C TRP A 236 2.71 5.23 -15.76
N ASP A 237 1.58 5.46 -15.10
CA ASP A 237 0.30 5.62 -15.79
C ASP A 237 0.32 6.81 -16.77
N ARG A 238 0.99 7.91 -16.43
CA ARG A 238 1.12 9.05 -17.34
C ARG A 238 2.12 8.79 -18.46
N VAL A 239 3.28 8.24 -18.11
CA VAL A 239 4.35 7.95 -19.08
C VAL A 239 3.86 6.95 -20.14
N LEU A 240 3.06 5.96 -19.76
CA LEU A 240 2.63 4.88 -20.64
C LEU A 240 1.16 4.97 -21.09
N GLY A 241 0.51 6.12 -20.86
CA GLY A 241 -0.83 6.41 -21.36
C GLY A 241 -1.94 5.55 -20.76
N THR A 242 -1.77 5.08 -19.53
CA THR A 242 -2.79 4.33 -18.76
C THR A 242 -3.42 5.16 -17.64
N HIS A 243 -3.15 6.46 -17.56
CA HIS A 243 -3.79 7.35 -16.60
C HIS A 243 -5.20 7.73 -17.04
N MET A 244 -6.20 7.42 -16.22
CA MET A 244 -7.59 7.85 -16.37
C MET A 244 -7.88 9.00 -15.38
N PRO A 245 -8.01 10.25 -15.85
CA PRO A 245 -8.40 11.36 -15.00
C PRO A 245 -9.84 11.20 -14.50
N TYR A 246 -10.16 11.86 -13.38
CA TYR A 246 -11.48 11.79 -12.76
C TYR A 246 -11.95 13.13 -12.19
N SER A 247 -13.24 13.23 -11.97
CA SER A 247 -13.89 14.30 -11.20
C SER A 247 -14.67 13.69 -10.04
N LEU A 248 -14.76 14.42 -8.92
CA LEU A 248 -15.60 14.04 -7.80
C LEU A 248 -16.91 14.81 -7.86
N VAL A 249 -18.01 14.09 -7.94
CA VAL A 249 -19.36 14.65 -8.03
C VAL A 249 -20.16 14.28 -6.80
N ALA A 250 -20.87 15.24 -6.22
CA ALA A 250 -21.78 14.97 -5.12
C ALA A 250 -22.98 14.13 -5.60
N ARG A 251 -23.31 13.07 -4.86
CA ARG A 251 -24.49 12.23 -5.14
C ARG A 251 -25.75 12.87 -4.56
N ARG A 252 -26.89 12.67 -5.22
CA ARG A 252 -28.21 13.15 -4.73
C ARG A 252 -28.59 12.57 -3.38
N GLU A 253 -28.20 11.31 -3.12
CA GLU A 253 -28.48 10.59 -1.88
C GLU A 253 -27.43 10.84 -0.78
N GLY A 254 -26.46 11.73 -1.03
CA GLY A 254 -25.31 11.98 -0.16
C GLY A 254 -24.09 11.14 -0.56
N GLY A 255 -22.90 11.67 -0.24
CA GLY A 255 -21.62 11.08 -0.63
C GLY A 255 -21.09 11.62 -1.95
N LEU A 256 -20.04 10.98 -2.45
CA LEU A 256 -19.28 11.38 -3.62
C LEU A 256 -19.26 10.23 -4.63
N GLU A 257 -18.97 10.56 -5.88
CA GLU A 257 -18.76 9.61 -6.96
C GLU A 257 -17.50 10.04 -7.73
N ALA A 258 -16.52 9.15 -7.85
CA ALA A 258 -15.40 9.35 -8.75
C ALA A 258 -15.85 8.99 -10.17
N ARG A 259 -15.93 9.99 -11.06
CA ARG A 259 -16.33 9.81 -12.45
C ARG A 259 -15.13 9.98 -13.37
N PRO A 260 -14.83 8.99 -14.24
CA PRO A 260 -13.82 9.16 -15.27
C PRO A 260 -14.16 10.36 -16.16
N LEU A 261 -13.17 11.21 -16.41
CA LEU A 261 -13.26 12.22 -17.44
C LEU A 261 -12.94 11.51 -18.76
N LYS A 262 -13.98 11.22 -19.55
CA LYS A 262 -13.81 10.73 -20.91
C LYS A 262 -13.53 11.94 -21.80
N ASP A 263 -12.43 11.89 -22.54
CA ASP A 263 -12.23 12.77 -23.69
C ASP A 263 -13.24 12.47 -24.80
#